data_AF-A0A239N797-F1
#
_entry.id   AF-A0A239N797-F1
#
_cell.length_a   1.000
_cell.length_b   1.000
_cell.length_c   1.000
_cell.angle_alpha   90.00
_cell.angle_beta   90.00
_cell.angle_gamma   90.00
#
_symmetry.space_group_name_H-M   'P 1'
#
loop_
_entity.id
_entity.type
_entity.pdbx_description
1 polymer ?
#
loop_
_entity_poly.entity_id
_entity_poly.type
_entity_poly.pdbx_seq_one_letter_code
_entity_poly.pdbx_strand_id
1 'polypeptide(L)'
;MPKTGVRAALLLFLVGCISLALGACSGAKVTPTARIVTPSTAPPTPSPSPSPSLAPSPTPTISRVGNATAAPTWLGTRVVKTGVAQPTPPELRNRSIVTVDDLPPPADGRFHATNRAVPADVLARSSWTKACPVAATDLRYLTVSFRGFDGRAHTGELLVNAKAATDLIKVFRQLFAANFPIERMHISSAADMNAPSTGDGNTTEAFACRPVRGQKAWSQHSYGLAVDVNPFQNPYQKAKVVLPELATSYLDRTNLKPGMVAHTNAGVKAFASIGWQWGGDYHSLKDYMHFSANGG
;
A
#
# COMPACT_ATOMS: atom_id res chain seq x y z
N MET A 1 29.47 15.12 53.66
CA MET A 1 29.73 16.54 54.02
C MET A 1 30.97 16.99 53.25
N PRO A 2 31.08 18.22 52.71
CA PRO A 2 30.10 19.31 52.47
C PRO A 2 29.68 19.36 50.97
N LYS A 3 28.47 19.77 50.54
CA LYS A 3 27.69 21.03 50.62
C LYS A 3 28.24 22.20 49.76
N THR A 4 27.51 22.49 48.67
CA THR A 4 27.06 23.79 48.09
C THR A 4 26.63 23.50 46.64
N GLY A 5 25.43 23.77 46.10
CA GLY A 5 24.35 24.72 46.41
C GLY A 5 24.08 25.60 45.18
N VAL A 6 22.81 25.97 44.93
CA VAL A 6 22.32 27.15 44.15
C VAL A 6 22.23 26.95 42.61
N ARG A 7 21.16 27.29 41.85
CA ARG A 7 19.82 27.88 42.06
C ARG A 7 18.90 27.52 40.85
N ALA A 8 17.59 27.53 41.11
CA ALA A 8 16.52 27.51 40.11
C ALA A 8 16.38 28.85 39.36
N ALA A 9 15.87 28.80 38.12
CA ALA A 9 15.27 29.94 37.43
C ALA A 9 14.05 29.48 36.65
N LEU A 10 12.89 29.95 37.10
CA LEU A 10 11.56 29.81 36.52
C LEU A 10 11.36 31.00 35.56
N LEU A 11 10.99 30.75 34.30
CA LEU A 11 10.60 31.80 33.35
C LEU A 11 9.16 31.54 32.91
N LEU A 12 8.23 32.29 33.50
CA LEU A 12 6.88 32.52 33.00
C LEU A 12 6.97 33.43 31.77
N PHE A 13 6.38 33.02 30.65
CA PHE A 13 6.05 33.91 29.55
C PHE A 13 4.57 34.25 29.56
N LEU A 14 4.29 35.55 29.66
CA LEU A 14 3.00 36.22 29.50
C LEU A 14 2.42 35.93 28.10
N VAL A 15 1.14 35.54 28.04
CA VAL A 15 0.32 35.65 26.83
C VAL A 15 -0.80 36.64 27.13
N GLY A 16 -0.70 37.83 26.54
CA GLY A 16 -1.80 38.78 26.42
C GLY A 16 -2.39 38.68 25.02
N CYS A 17 -3.68 38.40 24.91
CA CYS A 17 -4.43 38.62 23.67
C CYS A 17 -5.79 39.25 23.99
N ILE A 18 -5.83 40.50 23.54
CA ILE A 18 -6.91 41.46 23.32
C ILE A 18 -8.26 40.86 22.92
N SER A 19 -9.29 41.40 23.54
CA SER A 19 -10.72 41.19 23.36
C SER A 19 -11.22 41.66 21.97
N LEU A 20 -12.03 40.83 21.29
CA LEU A 20 -12.91 41.28 20.20
C LEU A 20 -14.36 41.23 20.67
N ALA A 21 -15.02 42.39 20.67
CA ALA A 21 -16.46 42.54 20.83
C ALA A 21 -17.11 42.66 19.44
N LEU A 22 -18.12 41.85 19.15
CA LEU A 22 -19.01 42.00 18.00
C LEU A 22 -20.42 42.29 18.52
N GLY A 23 -20.85 43.54 18.39
CA GLY A 23 -22.23 43.96 18.59
C GLY A 23 -23.02 43.79 17.29
N ALA A 24 -24.18 43.16 17.39
CA ALA A 24 -25.18 43.06 16.33
C ALA A 24 -26.42 43.85 16.76
N CYS A 25 -26.91 44.74 15.88
CA CYS A 25 -28.26 45.30 15.92
C CYS A 25 -28.73 45.68 14.52
N SER A 26 -30.02 45.47 14.29
CA SER A 26 -30.76 45.38 13.03
C SER A 26 -31.36 46.69 12.49
N GLY A 27 -31.82 46.64 11.23
CA GLY A 27 -32.91 47.45 10.66
C GLY A 27 -32.46 48.34 9.47
N ALA A 28 -33.24 48.61 8.41
CA ALA A 28 -34.53 48.15 7.92
C ALA A 28 -34.71 48.63 6.44
N LYS A 29 -35.48 47.84 5.67
CA LYS A 29 -36.37 48.13 4.50
C LYS A 29 -36.15 49.35 3.58
N VAL A 30 -36.16 49.08 2.26
CA VAL A 30 -36.87 49.88 1.24
C VAL A 30 -37.45 48.94 0.15
N THR A 31 -38.75 49.10 -0.13
CA THR A 31 -39.52 48.67 -1.33
C THR A 31 -40.00 49.98 -2.01
N PRO A 32 -40.49 50.09 -3.28
CA PRO A 32 -41.29 49.14 -4.07
C PRO A 32 -40.95 49.11 -5.59
N THR A 33 -41.54 48.27 -6.45
CA THR A 33 -42.81 48.54 -7.14
C THR A 33 -43.26 47.31 -7.92
N ALA A 34 -44.54 46.97 -7.76
CA ALA A 34 -45.23 45.87 -8.42
C ALA A 34 -45.73 46.29 -9.81
N ARG A 35 -45.73 45.35 -10.76
CA ARG A 35 -46.58 45.42 -11.95
C ARG A 35 -47.56 44.24 -11.93
N ILE A 36 -48.84 44.58 -11.97
CA ILE A 36 -49.99 43.69 -11.96
C ILE A 36 -50.17 43.09 -13.37
N VAL A 37 -50.33 41.77 -13.46
CA VAL A 37 -51.04 41.10 -14.57
C VAL A 37 -51.91 40.00 -13.96
N THR A 38 -53.19 40.04 -14.33
CA THR A 38 -54.31 39.20 -13.88
C THR A 38 -54.24 37.74 -14.38
N PRO A 39 -54.95 36.80 -13.72
CA PRO A 39 -54.85 35.36 -13.99
C PRO A 39 -55.76 34.93 -15.15
N SER A 40 -55.29 33.97 -15.97
CA SER A 40 -56.11 33.25 -16.95
C SER A 40 -55.99 31.76 -16.68
N THR A 41 -57.11 31.15 -16.30
CA THR A 41 -57.25 29.72 -16.03
C THR A 41 -57.35 28.95 -17.33
N ALA A 42 -56.46 27.98 -17.55
CA ALA A 42 -56.51 27.02 -18.64
C ALA A 42 -56.48 25.56 -18.10
N PRO A 43 -57.04 24.58 -18.82
CA PRO A 43 -57.49 23.28 -18.30
C PRO A 43 -56.35 22.28 -18.02
N PRO A 44 -56.59 21.19 -17.28
CA PRO A 44 -55.55 20.23 -16.92
C PRO A 44 -55.02 19.49 -18.17
N THR A 45 -53.72 19.59 -18.38
CA THR A 45 -52.95 18.85 -19.39
C THR A 45 -52.85 17.37 -18.99
N PRO A 46 -53.03 16.41 -19.91
CA PRO A 46 -52.85 14.99 -19.61
C PRO A 46 -51.39 14.68 -19.26
N SER A 47 -51.18 13.83 -18.26
CA SER A 47 -49.85 13.35 -17.84
C SER A 47 -49.05 12.76 -19.00
N PRO A 48 -47.77 13.11 -19.17
CA PRO A 48 -46.91 12.41 -20.11
C PRO A 48 -46.65 10.98 -19.62
N SER A 49 -46.84 10.01 -20.51
CA SER A 49 -46.35 8.63 -20.30
C SER A 49 -44.85 8.66 -20.00
N PRO A 50 -44.35 7.88 -19.03
CA PRO A 50 -42.92 7.84 -18.75
C PRO A 50 -42.18 7.29 -19.98
N SER A 51 -41.24 8.07 -20.50
CA SER A 51 -40.22 7.55 -21.43
C SER A 51 -39.50 6.38 -20.76
N PRO A 52 -39.17 5.30 -21.51
CA PRO A 52 -38.39 4.21 -20.94
C PRO A 52 -37.04 4.78 -20.49
N SER A 53 -36.83 4.78 -19.17
CA SER A 53 -35.53 5.04 -18.58
C SER A 53 -34.57 4.01 -19.14
N LEU A 54 -33.61 4.45 -19.96
CA LEU A 54 -32.50 3.61 -20.40
C LEU A 54 -31.75 3.18 -19.14
N ALA A 55 -31.96 1.94 -18.73
CA ALA A 55 -31.18 1.34 -17.67
C ALA A 55 -29.69 1.51 -18.01
N PRO A 56 -28.84 1.93 -17.06
CA PRO A 56 -27.41 2.00 -17.30
C PRO A 56 -26.94 0.60 -17.74
N SER A 57 -26.38 0.50 -18.94
CA SER A 57 -25.76 -0.74 -19.40
C SER A 57 -24.71 -1.16 -18.36
N PRO A 58 -24.70 -2.43 -17.91
CA PRO A 58 -23.69 -2.88 -16.98
C PRO A 58 -22.32 -2.68 -17.63
N THR A 59 -21.45 -1.91 -16.96
CA THR A 59 -20.04 -1.78 -17.35
C THR A 59 -19.46 -3.19 -17.49
N PRO A 60 -18.80 -3.52 -18.61
CA PRO A 60 -18.27 -4.87 -18.79
C PRO A 60 -17.27 -5.18 -17.68
N THR A 61 -17.58 -6.17 -16.85
CA THR A 61 -16.65 -6.71 -15.85
C THR A 61 -15.48 -7.32 -16.61
N ILE A 62 -14.33 -6.66 -16.59
CA ILE A 62 -13.11 -7.16 -17.26
C ILE A 62 -12.77 -8.51 -16.66
N SER A 63 -13.04 -9.58 -17.39
CA SER A 63 -12.85 -10.95 -16.90
C SER A 63 -11.41 -11.42 -17.06
N ARG A 64 -10.66 -10.81 -17.99
CA ARG A 64 -9.26 -11.14 -18.30
C ARG A 64 -8.54 -9.96 -18.96
N VAL A 65 -7.28 -9.73 -18.58
CA VAL A 65 -6.34 -8.84 -19.28
C VAL A 65 -5.02 -9.58 -19.45
N GLY A 66 -4.61 -9.83 -20.69
CA GLY A 66 -3.44 -10.67 -20.96
C GLY A 66 -3.59 -12.05 -20.30
N ASN A 67 -2.63 -12.39 -19.43
CA ASN A 67 -2.62 -13.65 -18.68
C ASN A 67 -3.33 -13.57 -17.32
N ALA A 68 -3.83 -12.40 -16.94
CA ALA A 68 -4.44 -12.17 -15.64
C ALA A 68 -5.96 -12.22 -15.69
N THR A 69 -6.58 -12.75 -14.65
CA THR A 69 -8.04 -12.83 -14.47
C THR A 69 -8.51 -11.85 -13.40
N ALA A 70 -9.82 -11.61 -13.35
CA ALA A 70 -10.42 -10.94 -12.19
C ALA A 70 -10.09 -11.72 -10.89
N ALA A 71 -9.94 -11.00 -9.78
CA ALA A 71 -9.77 -11.59 -8.47
C ALA A 71 -11.02 -12.42 -8.11
N PRO A 72 -10.87 -13.60 -7.46
CA PRO A 72 -12.00 -14.28 -6.85
C PRO A 72 -12.74 -13.34 -5.88
N THR A 73 -14.07 -13.37 -5.86
CA THR A 73 -14.88 -12.46 -5.04
C THR A 73 -14.64 -12.60 -3.53
N TRP A 74 -14.07 -13.74 -3.11
CA TRP A 74 -13.74 -14.00 -1.72
C TRP A 74 -12.32 -13.53 -1.32
N LEU A 75 -11.48 -13.14 -2.27
CA LEU A 75 -10.09 -12.75 -2.01
C LEU A 75 -10.05 -11.59 -1.01
N GLY A 76 -9.27 -11.73 0.07
CA GLY A 76 -9.18 -10.73 1.13
C GLY A 76 -10.39 -10.67 2.09
N THR A 77 -11.34 -11.61 2.02
CA THR A 77 -12.54 -11.61 2.89
C THR A 77 -12.64 -12.83 3.81
N ARG A 78 -11.99 -13.94 3.47
CA ARG A 78 -12.05 -15.20 4.24
C ARG A 78 -10.95 -15.26 5.28
N VAL A 79 -11.28 -14.94 6.53
CA VAL A 79 -10.33 -15.03 7.65
C VAL A 79 -9.91 -16.48 7.87
N VAL A 80 -8.61 -16.68 8.06
CA VAL A 80 -8.00 -17.97 8.38
C VAL A 80 -7.25 -17.90 9.71
N LYS A 81 -6.95 -19.07 10.28
CA LYS A 81 -6.13 -19.15 11.48
C LYS A 81 -4.67 -18.83 11.15
N THR A 82 -4.16 -17.73 11.71
CA THR A 82 -2.80 -17.27 11.47
C THR A 82 -1.74 -18.33 11.77
N GLY A 83 -0.81 -18.54 10.85
CA GLY A 83 0.31 -19.48 10.94
C GLY A 83 -0.05 -20.95 10.73
N VAL A 84 -1.31 -21.29 10.44
CA VAL A 84 -1.72 -22.65 10.09
C VAL A 84 -1.80 -22.77 8.57
N ALA A 85 -0.79 -23.40 7.97
CA ALA A 85 -0.74 -23.64 6.54
C ALA A 85 -1.94 -24.47 6.08
N GLN A 86 -2.52 -24.10 4.94
CA GLN A 86 -3.63 -24.81 4.30
C GLN A 86 -3.33 -25.04 2.82
N PRO A 87 -4.00 -26.01 2.16
CA PRO A 87 -3.86 -26.22 0.73
C PRO A 87 -4.22 -24.96 -0.07
N THR A 88 -3.41 -24.58 -1.05
CA THR A 88 -3.77 -23.48 -1.95
C THR A 88 -5.06 -23.80 -2.73
N PRO A 89 -6.09 -22.93 -2.65
CA PRO A 89 -7.30 -23.06 -3.46
C PRO A 89 -6.98 -23.18 -4.95
N PRO A 90 -7.68 -24.04 -5.73
CA PRO A 90 -7.39 -24.26 -7.14
C PRO A 90 -7.21 -22.98 -7.96
N GLU A 91 -8.05 -21.98 -7.73
CA GLU A 91 -8.03 -20.67 -8.40
C GLU A 91 -6.78 -19.83 -8.09
N LEU A 92 -6.06 -20.10 -6.99
CA LEU A 92 -4.83 -19.41 -6.62
C LEU A 92 -3.56 -20.22 -6.90
N ARG A 93 -3.65 -21.45 -7.41
CA ARG A 93 -2.47 -22.28 -7.72
C ARG A 93 -1.62 -21.74 -8.88
N ASN A 94 -2.24 -20.93 -9.74
CA ASN A 94 -1.59 -20.17 -10.81
C ASN A 94 -2.09 -18.71 -10.73
N ARG A 95 -1.89 -18.09 -9.56
CA ARG A 95 -2.39 -16.75 -9.24
C ARG A 95 -1.78 -15.74 -10.21
N SER A 96 -2.66 -15.19 -11.04
CA SER A 96 -2.39 -14.18 -12.05
C SER A 96 -3.61 -13.28 -12.06
N ILE A 97 -3.60 -12.25 -11.21
CA ILE A 97 -4.76 -11.39 -10.96
C ILE A 97 -4.51 -10.02 -11.58
N VAL A 98 -5.54 -9.44 -12.19
CA VAL A 98 -5.47 -8.09 -12.77
C VAL A 98 -5.14 -7.11 -11.65
N THR A 99 -4.06 -6.35 -11.83
CA THR A 99 -3.61 -5.37 -10.84
C THR A 99 -4.69 -4.31 -10.63
N VAL A 100 -4.99 -4.03 -9.36
CA VAL A 100 -5.82 -2.89 -8.95
C VAL A 100 -4.88 -1.71 -8.73
N ASP A 101 -5.03 -0.67 -9.56
CA ASP A 101 -4.25 0.56 -9.49
C ASP A 101 -4.66 1.42 -8.29
N ASP A 102 -3.78 1.55 -7.29
CA ASP A 102 -3.92 2.53 -6.21
C ASP A 102 -3.46 3.92 -6.63
N LEU A 103 -2.55 3.97 -7.61
CA LEU A 103 -2.01 5.18 -8.22
C LEU A 103 -2.18 5.10 -9.73
N PRO A 104 -2.35 6.23 -10.44
CA PRO A 104 -2.50 6.22 -11.89
C PRO A 104 -1.34 5.48 -12.59
N PRO A 105 -1.61 4.55 -13.52
CA PRO A 105 -0.58 3.87 -14.28
C PRO A 105 0.15 4.87 -15.21
N PRO A 106 1.41 4.61 -15.59
CA PRO A 106 2.15 5.48 -16.48
C PRO A 106 1.54 5.48 -17.89
N ALA A 107 1.15 6.66 -18.39
CA ALA A 107 0.42 6.83 -19.64
C ALA A 107 1.17 6.35 -20.89
N ASP A 108 2.51 6.36 -20.86
CA ASP A 108 3.36 5.91 -21.96
C ASP A 108 3.79 4.42 -21.84
N GLY A 109 3.35 3.73 -20.78
CA GLY A 109 3.70 2.34 -20.50
C GLY A 109 5.18 2.09 -20.16
N ARG A 110 5.96 3.15 -19.88
CA ARG A 110 7.40 3.09 -19.58
C ARG A 110 7.68 3.13 -18.08
N PHE A 111 8.94 2.89 -17.73
CA PHE A 111 9.38 2.98 -16.34
C PHE A 111 9.55 4.44 -15.92
N HIS A 112 8.80 4.83 -14.90
CA HIS A 112 8.94 6.10 -14.20
C HIS A 112 9.24 5.84 -12.72
N ALA A 113 9.93 6.78 -12.08
CA ALA A 113 10.14 6.75 -10.65
C ALA A 113 10.24 8.16 -10.08
N THR A 114 9.78 8.33 -8.84
CA THR A 114 10.02 9.55 -8.06
C THR A 114 10.63 9.20 -6.72
N ASN A 115 11.44 10.12 -6.18
CA ASN A 115 12.02 10.04 -4.86
C ASN A 115 11.77 11.36 -4.12
N ARG A 116 10.84 11.37 -3.17
CA ARG A 116 10.39 12.59 -2.48
C ARG A 116 10.54 12.46 -0.97
N ALA A 117 10.60 13.62 -0.30
CA ALA A 117 10.40 13.64 1.15
C ALA A 117 9.00 13.09 1.44
N VAL A 118 8.84 12.41 2.57
CA VAL A 118 7.57 11.74 2.90
C VAL A 118 6.48 12.80 3.08
N PRO A 119 5.41 12.79 2.26
CA PRO A 119 4.27 13.67 2.49
C PRO A 119 3.59 13.37 3.83
N ALA A 120 3.02 14.39 4.46
CA ALA A 120 2.41 14.24 5.80
C ALA A 120 1.24 13.25 5.81
N ASP A 121 0.43 13.23 4.75
CA ASP A 121 -0.69 12.30 4.57
C ASP A 121 -0.22 10.87 4.35
N VAL A 122 0.85 10.67 3.55
CA VAL A 122 1.49 9.36 3.35
C VAL A 122 2.04 8.82 4.66
N LEU A 123 2.75 9.65 5.43
CA LEU A 123 3.27 9.25 6.74
C LEU A 123 2.12 8.89 7.69
N ALA A 124 1.07 9.71 7.74
CA ALA A 124 -0.07 9.54 8.64
C ALA A 124 -0.87 8.26 8.36
N ARG A 125 -1.01 7.86 7.10
CA ARG A 125 -1.71 6.60 6.74
C ARG A 125 -0.83 5.36 6.81
N SER A 126 0.49 5.51 6.97
CA SER A 126 1.41 4.39 7.05
C SER A 126 1.38 3.71 8.43
N SER A 127 2.17 2.66 8.59
CA SER A 127 2.43 2.03 9.89
C SER A 127 3.43 2.78 10.78
N TRP A 128 4.02 3.90 10.30
CA TRP A 128 5.03 4.63 11.07
C TRP A 128 4.44 5.29 12.33
N THR A 129 5.19 5.21 13.43
CA THR A 129 4.91 5.88 14.69
C THR A 129 6.23 6.39 15.28
N LYS A 130 6.16 7.27 16.28
CA LYS A 130 7.35 7.74 17.02
C LYS A 130 8.11 6.62 17.75
N ALA A 131 7.51 5.44 17.93
CA ALA A 131 8.15 4.28 18.54
C ALA A 131 8.99 3.46 17.54
N CYS A 132 8.85 3.72 16.23
CA CYS A 132 9.62 3.05 15.20
C CYS A 132 11.11 3.40 15.34
N PRO A 133 12.02 2.48 14.99
CA PRO A 133 13.45 2.67 15.18
C PRO A 133 14.11 3.55 14.11
N VAL A 134 13.31 4.33 13.37
CA VAL A 134 13.74 5.22 12.29
C VAL A 134 12.94 6.52 12.34
N ALA A 135 13.63 7.65 12.19
CA ALA A 135 12.95 8.94 12.13
C ALA A 135 12.19 9.09 10.81
N ALA A 136 11.05 9.78 10.81
CA ALA A 136 10.30 10.06 9.59
C ALA A 136 11.14 10.83 8.55
N THR A 137 12.08 11.66 9.00
CA THR A 137 13.02 12.41 8.13
C THR A 137 14.06 11.52 7.44
N ASP A 138 14.32 10.33 7.98
CA ASP A 138 15.22 9.34 7.40
C ASP A 138 14.51 8.39 6.42
N LEU A 139 13.20 8.58 6.23
CA LEU A 139 12.41 7.86 5.24
C LEU A 139 12.19 8.71 3.98
N ARG A 140 11.92 8.02 2.87
CA ARG A 140 11.60 8.59 1.56
C ARG A 140 10.38 7.91 1.00
N TYR A 141 9.54 8.71 0.36
CA TYR A 141 8.41 8.24 -0.41
C TYR A 141 8.86 8.01 -1.85
N LEU A 142 8.77 6.76 -2.30
CA LEU A 142 9.00 6.39 -3.69
C LEU A 142 7.69 6.10 -4.37
N THR A 143 7.56 6.58 -5.61
CA THR A 143 6.68 5.93 -6.59
C THR A 143 7.56 5.29 -7.65
N VAL A 144 7.25 4.07 -8.06
CA VAL A 144 7.99 3.33 -9.09
C VAL A 144 7.03 2.60 -10.01
N SER A 145 7.34 2.54 -11.29
CA SER A 145 6.58 1.71 -12.21
C SER A 145 6.92 0.23 -12.03
N PHE A 146 5.92 -0.64 -12.10
CA PHE A 146 6.09 -2.10 -12.10
C PHE A 146 5.26 -2.74 -13.23
N ARG A 147 5.55 -4.00 -13.55
CA ARG A 147 4.78 -4.80 -14.50
C ARG A 147 3.77 -5.65 -13.74
N GLY A 148 2.49 -5.56 -14.09
CA GLY A 148 1.43 -6.37 -13.52
C GLY A 148 1.46 -7.80 -14.06
N PHE A 149 0.71 -8.71 -13.43
CA PHE A 149 0.46 -10.05 -14.00
C PHE A 149 -0.35 -9.99 -15.30
N ASP A 150 -1.04 -8.87 -15.54
CA ASP A 150 -1.76 -8.57 -16.78
C ASP A 150 -0.82 -8.10 -17.92
N GLY A 151 0.48 -7.96 -17.64
CA GLY A 151 1.50 -7.51 -18.57
C GLY A 151 1.57 -5.99 -18.76
N ARG A 152 0.73 -5.20 -18.07
CA ARG A 152 0.70 -3.74 -18.20
C ARG A 152 1.67 -3.06 -17.24
N ALA A 153 1.96 -1.80 -17.51
CA ALA A 153 2.70 -0.94 -16.60
C ALA A 153 1.74 -0.33 -15.57
N HIS A 154 2.12 -0.39 -14.29
CA HIS A 154 1.39 0.19 -13.17
C HIS A 154 2.32 1.07 -12.36
N THR A 155 1.77 1.88 -11.46
CA THR A 155 2.54 2.68 -10.51
C THR A 155 2.32 2.16 -9.10
N GLY A 156 3.41 1.79 -8.43
CA GLY A 156 3.42 1.38 -7.04
C GLY A 156 4.03 2.44 -6.14
N GLU A 157 3.83 2.29 -4.84
CA GLU A 157 4.42 3.15 -3.83
C GLU A 157 5.14 2.40 -2.72
N LEU A 158 6.21 3.00 -2.22
CA LEU A 158 7.01 2.45 -1.13
C LEU A 158 7.46 3.57 -0.20
N LEU A 159 7.49 3.25 1.09
CA LEU A 159 8.19 4.03 2.10
C LEU A 159 9.50 3.30 2.40
N VAL A 160 10.64 3.96 2.22
CA VAL A 160 11.96 3.32 2.30
C VAL A 160 12.94 4.20 3.06
N ASN A 161 14.04 3.64 3.54
CA ASN A 161 15.13 4.43 4.10
C ASN A 161 15.75 5.33 3.03
N ALA A 162 16.10 6.56 3.38
CA ALA A 162 16.77 7.49 2.49
C ALA A 162 18.06 6.93 1.88
N LYS A 163 18.80 6.10 2.65
CA LYS A 163 20.02 5.45 2.18
C LYS A 163 19.78 4.39 1.10
N ALA A 164 18.58 3.80 1.04
CA ALA A 164 18.23 2.74 0.09
C ALA A 164 17.41 3.25 -1.11
N ALA A 165 16.93 4.50 -1.07
CA ALA A 165 15.95 5.02 -2.01
C ALA A 165 16.39 4.92 -3.49
N THR A 166 17.60 5.38 -3.80
CA THR A 166 18.13 5.34 -5.18
C THR A 166 18.39 3.92 -5.66
N ASP A 167 18.91 3.07 -4.77
CA ASP A 167 19.21 1.67 -5.08
C ASP A 167 17.93 0.87 -5.35
N LEU A 168 16.87 1.10 -4.58
CA LEU A 168 15.58 0.44 -4.82
C LEU A 168 14.94 0.91 -6.14
N ILE A 169 15.10 2.17 -6.55
CA ILE A 169 14.68 2.60 -7.90
C ILE A 169 15.43 1.80 -8.98
N LYS A 170 16.73 1.55 -8.81
CA LYS A 170 17.52 0.72 -9.73
C LYS A 170 16.97 -0.72 -9.77
N VAL A 171 16.66 -1.31 -8.62
CA VAL A 171 16.04 -2.65 -8.52
C VAL A 171 14.73 -2.71 -9.30
N PHE A 172 13.79 -1.81 -9.02
CA PHE A 172 12.47 -1.85 -9.68
C PHE A 172 12.57 -1.55 -11.18
N ARG A 173 13.53 -0.73 -11.62
CA ARG A 173 13.82 -0.54 -13.04
C ARG A 173 14.26 -1.84 -13.72
N GLN A 174 15.12 -2.61 -13.07
CA GLN A 174 15.59 -3.90 -13.60
C GLN A 174 14.45 -4.94 -13.63
N LEU A 175 13.64 -5.01 -12.57
CA LEU A 175 12.47 -5.89 -12.53
C LEU A 175 11.46 -5.53 -13.63
N PHE A 176 11.19 -4.23 -13.83
CA PHE A 176 10.33 -3.74 -14.90
C PHE A 176 10.85 -4.11 -16.29
N ALA A 177 12.15 -3.90 -16.54
CA ALA A 177 12.78 -4.23 -17.82
C ALA A 177 12.76 -5.74 -18.10
N ALA A 178 12.82 -6.57 -17.06
CA ALA A 178 12.73 -8.03 -17.15
C ALA A 178 11.29 -8.56 -17.26
N ASN A 179 10.28 -7.67 -17.26
CA ASN A 179 8.86 -8.05 -17.18
C ASN A 179 8.54 -8.97 -15.98
N PHE A 180 9.25 -8.79 -14.86
CA PHE A 180 8.96 -9.54 -13.64
C PHE A 180 7.62 -9.06 -13.05
N PRO A 181 6.59 -9.92 -12.96
CA PRO A 181 5.26 -9.48 -12.58
C PRO A 181 5.15 -9.26 -11.07
N ILE A 182 4.53 -8.16 -10.68
CA ILE A 182 4.16 -7.80 -9.30
C ILE A 182 2.65 -7.58 -9.29
N GLU A 183 1.94 -8.15 -8.30
CA GLU A 183 0.47 -8.05 -8.27
C GLU A 183 -0.01 -6.68 -7.81
N ARG A 184 0.58 -6.18 -6.73
CA ARG A 184 0.24 -4.89 -6.09
C ARG A 184 1.47 -4.39 -5.33
N MET A 185 1.67 -3.08 -5.28
CA MET A 185 2.74 -2.46 -4.50
C MET A 185 2.21 -1.25 -3.75
N HIS A 186 2.14 -1.36 -2.42
CA HIS A 186 1.40 -0.45 -1.56
C HIS A 186 2.09 -0.25 -0.21
N ILE A 187 1.85 0.89 0.44
CA ILE A 187 2.32 1.17 1.80
C ILE A 187 1.23 0.72 2.79
N SER A 188 1.48 -0.37 3.51
CA SER A 188 0.53 -0.84 4.53
C SER A 188 0.35 0.17 5.66
N SER A 189 -0.92 0.38 6.01
CA SER A 189 -1.33 1.14 7.18
C SER A 189 -1.18 0.32 8.46
N ALA A 190 -1.27 1.00 9.61
CA ALA A 190 -1.38 0.30 10.89
C ALA A 190 -2.63 -0.61 10.95
N ALA A 191 -3.72 -0.28 10.25
CA ALA A 191 -4.93 -1.11 10.20
C ALA A 191 -4.68 -2.40 9.41
N ASP A 192 -4.00 -2.31 8.26
CA ASP A 192 -3.65 -3.47 7.44
C ASP A 192 -2.79 -4.47 8.23
N MET A 193 -1.81 -3.95 8.98
CA MET A 193 -0.92 -4.79 9.80
C MET A 193 -1.63 -5.51 10.96
N ASN A 194 -2.76 -4.96 11.43
CA ASN A 194 -3.54 -5.52 12.54
C ASN A 194 -4.78 -6.28 12.06
N ALA A 195 -5.06 -6.28 10.75
CA ALA A 195 -6.21 -6.98 10.20
C ALA A 195 -6.07 -8.49 10.43
N PRO A 196 -7.20 -9.21 10.68
CA PRO A 196 -7.18 -10.66 10.71
C PRO A 196 -6.63 -11.24 9.41
N SER A 197 -5.76 -12.26 9.50
CA SER A 197 -5.17 -12.85 8.29
C SER A 197 -6.26 -13.51 7.44
N THR A 198 -6.24 -13.23 6.15
CA THR A 198 -7.01 -13.93 5.11
C THR A 198 -6.19 -15.02 4.43
N GLY A 199 -4.88 -15.07 4.70
CA GLY A 199 -3.95 -16.04 4.14
C GLY A 199 -3.70 -15.93 2.64
N ASP A 200 -4.14 -14.84 2.01
CA ASP A 200 -4.08 -14.61 0.57
C ASP A 200 -3.45 -13.27 0.16
N GLY A 201 -2.81 -12.57 1.10
CA GLY A 201 -2.14 -11.30 0.85
C GLY A 201 -0.97 -11.43 -0.14
N ASN A 202 -0.84 -10.47 -1.07
CA ASN A 202 0.19 -10.50 -2.10
C ASN A 202 0.80 -9.13 -2.44
N THR A 203 0.75 -8.21 -1.49
CA THR A 203 1.27 -6.85 -1.66
C THR A 203 2.78 -6.85 -1.52
N THR A 204 3.48 -6.26 -2.50
CA THR A 204 4.89 -5.88 -2.36
C THR A 204 5.00 -4.61 -1.53
N GLU A 205 5.79 -4.66 -0.47
CA GLU A 205 5.96 -3.55 0.46
C GLU A 205 7.37 -3.48 1.04
N ALA A 206 7.76 -2.29 1.49
CA ALA A 206 9.09 -2.05 2.07
C ALA A 206 9.04 -1.72 3.57
N PHE A 207 8.06 -0.94 4.01
CA PHE A 207 7.99 -0.45 5.38
C PHE A 207 6.81 -1.05 6.15
N ALA A 208 7.14 -1.69 7.26
CA ALA A 208 6.19 -2.20 8.24
C ALA A 208 6.82 -2.03 9.63
N CYS A 209 6.30 -1.11 10.42
CA CYS A 209 6.84 -0.85 11.76
C CYS A 209 6.36 -1.90 12.77
N ARG A 210 7.19 -2.92 12.99
CA ARG A 210 6.92 -4.04 13.89
C ARG A 210 8.23 -4.71 14.34
N PRO A 211 8.25 -5.35 15.51
CA PRO A 211 9.32 -6.28 15.83
C PRO A 211 9.37 -7.42 14.80
N VAL A 212 10.52 -8.09 14.70
CA VAL A 212 10.64 -9.39 14.05
C VAL A 212 9.69 -10.36 14.76
N ARG A 213 9.00 -11.20 13.99
CA ARG A 213 7.99 -12.12 14.53
C ARG A 213 8.60 -13.02 15.60
N GLY A 214 8.05 -12.96 16.81
CA GLY A 214 8.48 -13.77 17.95
C GLY A 214 9.80 -13.31 18.59
N GLN A 215 10.29 -12.11 18.27
CA GLN A 215 11.52 -11.55 18.83
C GLN A 215 11.30 -10.14 19.37
N LYS A 216 12.26 -9.66 20.18
CA LYS A 216 12.29 -8.28 20.66
C LYS A 216 13.00 -7.31 19.69
N ALA A 217 13.78 -7.85 18.76
CA ALA A 217 14.50 -7.06 17.77
C ALA A 217 13.54 -6.48 16.72
N TRP A 218 13.86 -5.30 16.20
CA TRP A 218 13.12 -4.67 15.12
C TRP A 218 13.38 -5.35 13.77
N SER A 219 12.35 -5.46 12.94
CA SER A 219 12.51 -5.96 11.58
C SER A 219 13.20 -4.92 10.70
N GLN A 220 13.97 -5.35 9.70
CA GLN A 220 14.52 -4.45 8.66
C GLN A 220 13.45 -3.63 7.95
N HIS A 221 12.21 -4.13 7.85
CA HIS A 221 11.07 -3.35 7.36
C HIS A 221 10.80 -2.11 8.22
N SER A 222 11.04 -2.17 9.52
CA SER A 222 10.85 -1.03 10.43
C SER A 222 11.91 0.05 10.27
N TYR A 223 12.99 -0.23 9.55
CA TYR A 223 14.01 0.74 9.17
C TYR A 223 13.86 1.23 7.72
N GLY A 224 12.91 0.67 6.95
CA GLY A 224 12.79 0.89 5.51
C GLY A 224 13.95 0.29 4.70
N LEU A 225 14.59 -0.77 5.22
CA LEU A 225 15.77 -1.43 4.65
C LEU A 225 15.49 -2.88 4.22
N ALA A 226 14.21 -3.18 3.96
CA ALA A 226 13.78 -4.44 3.41
C ALA A 226 12.66 -4.23 2.38
N VAL A 227 12.44 -5.24 1.54
CA VAL A 227 11.31 -5.34 0.62
C VAL A 227 10.84 -6.79 0.60
N ASP A 228 9.54 -6.98 0.78
CA ASP A 228 8.88 -8.27 0.56
C ASP A 228 8.24 -8.25 -0.83
N VAL A 229 8.62 -9.20 -1.70
CA VAL A 229 8.14 -9.24 -3.10
C VAL A 229 7.11 -10.36 -3.28
N ASN A 230 5.89 -9.99 -3.70
CA ASN A 230 4.78 -10.93 -3.93
C ASN A 230 4.68 -12.04 -2.85
N PRO A 231 4.34 -11.72 -1.59
CA PRO A 231 4.30 -12.68 -0.49
C PRO A 231 3.58 -14.00 -0.81
N PHE A 232 2.53 -13.99 -1.62
CA PHE A 232 1.79 -15.21 -1.99
C PHE A 232 2.59 -16.11 -2.93
N GLN A 233 3.29 -15.55 -3.93
CA GLN A 233 4.20 -16.32 -4.79
C GLN A 233 5.52 -16.67 -4.08
N ASN A 234 5.86 -15.94 -3.02
CA ASN A 234 7.13 -16.07 -2.32
C ASN A 234 6.92 -16.23 -0.81
N PRO A 235 6.26 -17.31 -0.37
CA PRO A 235 5.87 -17.42 1.03
C PRO A 235 7.06 -17.59 1.98
N TYR A 236 6.87 -17.13 3.21
CA TYR A 236 7.66 -17.53 4.35
C TYR A 236 7.29 -18.96 4.75
N GLN A 237 8.28 -19.77 5.08
CA GLN A 237 8.13 -21.14 5.55
C GLN A 237 9.08 -21.42 6.72
N LYS A 238 8.53 -21.84 7.85
CA LYS A 238 9.29 -22.37 8.99
C LYS A 238 8.58 -23.58 9.57
N ALA A 239 9.20 -24.74 9.48
CA ALA A 239 8.57 -26.02 9.80
C ALA A 239 7.21 -26.16 9.09
N LYS A 240 6.09 -26.26 9.84
CA LYS A 240 4.73 -26.38 9.30
C LYS A 240 4.03 -25.03 9.09
N VAL A 241 4.66 -23.92 9.46
CA VAL A 241 4.11 -22.58 9.28
C VAL A 241 4.42 -22.09 7.87
N VAL A 242 3.39 -21.62 7.17
CA VAL A 242 3.48 -20.95 5.87
C VAL A 242 2.72 -19.64 5.95
N LEU A 243 3.31 -18.56 5.44
CA LEU A 243 2.70 -17.24 5.37
C LEU A 243 2.93 -16.65 3.97
N PRO A 244 1.89 -16.23 3.25
CA PRO A 244 0.47 -16.34 3.60
C PRO A 244 0.00 -17.80 3.72
N GLU A 245 -1.00 -18.06 4.58
CA GLU A 245 -1.41 -19.42 4.96
C GLU A 245 -1.90 -20.29 3.78
N LEU A 246 -2.43 -19.68 2.72
CA LEU A 246 -2.94 -20.38 1.53
C LEU A 246 -1.88 -20.52 0.43
N ALA A 247 -0.62 -20.17 0.66
CA ALA A 247 0.44 -20.13 -0.36
C ALA A 247 1.23 -21.45 -0.53
N THR A 248 0.74 -22.57 0.00
CA THR A 248 1.49 -23.85 0.03
C THR A 248 1.92 -24.38 -1.35
N SER A 249 1.20 -24.08 -2.43
CA SER A 249 1.57 -24.47 -3.80
C SER A 249 2.78 -23.74 -4.39
N TYR A 250 3.29 -22.71 -3.72
CA TYR A 250 4.46 -21.91 -4.13
C TYR A 250 5.75 -22.27 -3.38
N LEU A 251 5.70 -23.30 -2.52
CA LEU A 251 6.86 -23.81 -1.80
C LEU A 251 7.81 -24.62 -2.69
N ASP A 252 7.27 -25.31 -3.70
CA ASP A 252 8.08 -26.06 -4.65
C ASP A 252 8.79 -25.11 -5.62
N ARG A 253 10.08 -24.87 -5.37
CA ARG A 253 10.91 -24.00 -6.21
C ARG A 253 11.46 -24.71 -7.46
N THR A 254 11.14 -25.99 -7.69
CA THR A 254 11.46 -26.67 -8.95
C THR A 254 10.42 -26.37 -10.04
N ASN A 255 9.20 -25.98 -9.64
CA ASN A 255 8.12 -25.58 -10.53
C ASN A 255 7.87 -24.06 -10.42
N LEU A 256 8.78 -23.26 -10.97
CA LEU A 256 8.68 -21.81 -10.90
C LEU A 256 7.51 -21.29 -11.75
N LYS A 257 6.67 -20.49 -11.09
CA LYS A 257 5.53 -19.77 -11.65
C LYS A 257 5.87 -18.27 -11.80
N PRO A 258 5.15 -17.52 -12.65
CA PRO A 258 5.33 -16.07 -12.74
C PRO A 258 5.25 -15.39 -11.36
N GLY A 259 6.14 -14.43 -11.11
CA GLY A 259 6.21 -13.68 -9.86
C GLY A 259 6.96 -14.37 -8.71
N MET A 260 7.39 -15.62 -8.88
CA MET A 260 8.28 -16.30 -7.94
C MET A 260 9.72 -15.82 -8.11
N VAL A 261 10.41 -15.52 -7.01
CA VAL A 261 11.84 -15.17 -7.02
C VAL A 261 12.71 -16.42 -6.90
N ALA A 262 13.79 -16.46 -7.69
CA ALA A 262 14.77 -17.54 -7.67
C ALA A 262 16.13 -17.02 -8.15
N HIS A 263 17.22 -17.69 -7.75
CA HIS A 263 18.60 -17.36 -8.17
C HIS A 263 18.76 -17.23 -9.69
N THR A 264 17.99 -17.99 -10.45
CA THR A 264 18.07 -18.02 -11.90
C THR A 264 17.41 -16.82 -12.57
N ASN A 265 16.54 -16.06 -11.88
CA ASN A 265 15.71 -15.01 -12.47
C ASN A 265 16.05 -13.59 -11.99
N ALA A 266 15.36 -12.61 -12.57
CA ALA A 266 15.61 -11.19 -12.31
C ALA A 266 15.32 -10.77 -10.86
N GLY A 267 14.43 -11.49 -10.16
CA GLY A 267 14.05 -11.20 -8.78
C GLY A 267 15.27 -11.10 -7.86
N VAL A 268 16.00 -12.21 -7.70
CA VAL A 268 17.18 -12.24 -6.83
C VAL A 268 18.32 -11.39 -7.39
N LYS A 269 18.56 -11.45 -8.70
CA LYS A 269 19.66 -10.71 -9.34
C LYS A 269 19.54 -9.20 -9.17
N ALA A 270 18.32 -8.65 -9.19
CA ALA A 270 18.12 -7.21 -9.08
C ALA A 270 18.54 -6.68 -7.71
N PHE A 271 18.06 -7.31 -6.62
CA PHE A 271 18.43 -6.95 -5.25
C PHE A 271 19.91 -7.24 -4.96
N ALA A 272 20.45 -8.36 -5.46
CA ALA A 272 21.88 -8.64 -5.33
C ALA A 272 22.75 -7.55 -5.99
N SER A 273 22.26 -6.89 -7.05
CA SER A 273 22.98 -5.79 -7.74
C SER A 273 23.15 -4.50 -6.92
N ILE A 274 22.51 -4.43 -5.75
CA ILE A 274 22.66 -3.36 -4.74
C ILE A 274 23.21 -3.91 -3.42
N GLY A 275 23.73 -5.14 -3.41
CA GLY A 275 24.32 -5.78 -2.23
C GLY A 275 23.30 -6.32 -1.22
N TRP A 276 22.01 -6.37 -1.56
CA TRP A 276 20.98 -6.90 -0.66
C TRP A 276 20.97 -8.43 -0.70
N GLN A 277 20.67 -9.02 0.46
CA GLN A 277 20.59 -10.46 0.65
C GLN A 277 19.14 -10.94 0.51
N TRP A 278 18.98 -12.23 0.22
CA TRP A 278 17.68 -12.85 0.00
C TRP A 278 17.34 -13.87 1.09
N GLY A 279 16.15 -13.77 1.68
CA GLY A 279 15.66 -14.67 2.72
C GLY A 279 15.40 -16.10 2.25
N GLY A 280 15.37 -16.35 0.94
CA GLY A 280 15.41 -17.70 0.38
C GLY A 280 16.70 -18.47 0.68
N ASP A 281 17.78 -17.77 1.02
CA ASP A 281 19.09 -18.37 1.32
C ASP A 281 19.26 -18.75 2.80
N TYR A 282 18.35 -18.34 3.68
CA TYR A 282 18.41 -18.68 5.10
C TYR A 282 18.38 -20.20 5.32
N HIS A 283 19.10 -20.67 6.34
CA HIS A 283 19.22 -22.10 6.64
C HIS A 283 18.10 -22.63 7.55
N SER A 284 17.70 -21.85 8.55
CA SER A 284 16.76 -22.29 9.60
C SER A 284 15.28 -22.12 9.24
N LEU A 285 15.00 -21.38 8.17
CA LEU A 285 13.69 -21.11 7.59
C LEU A 285 13.89 -20.64 6.14
N LYS A 286 12.81 -20.55 5.37
CA LYS A 286 12.82 -19.89 4.07
C LYS A 286 11.91 -18.69 4.13
N ASP A 287 12.43 -17.52 3.79
CA ASP A 287 11.65 -16.30 3.67
C ASP A 287 11.76 -15.78 2.23
N TYR A 288 11.02 -16.43 1.34
CA TYR A 288 11.23 -16.23 -0.09
C TYR A 288 10.87 -14.82 -0.56
N MET A 289 9.96 -14.13 0.11
CA MET A 289 9.58 -12.76 -0.24
C MET A 289 10.66 -11.76 0.12
N HIS A 290 11.46 -12.07 1.14
CA HIS A 290 12.22 -11.08 1.86
C HIS A 290 13.57 -10.78 1.22
N PHE A 291 13.83 -9.49 1.00
CA PHE A 291 15.13 -8.95 0.66
C PHE A 291 15.49 -7.85 1.64
N SER A 292 16.73 -7.82 2.13
CA SER A 292 17.18 -6.76 3.03
C SER A 292 18.67 -6.46 2.92
N ALA A 293 19.05 -5.26 3.35
CA ALA A 293 20.42 -4.78 3.26
C ALA A 293 21.44 -5.62 4.04
N ASN A 294 21.01 -6.30 5.10
CA ASN A 294 21.87 -7.08 5.99
C ASN A 294 21.50 -8.57 6.10
N GLY A 295 20.42 -9.02 5.42
CA GLY A 295 19.95 -10.40 5.50
C GLY A 295 19.16 -10.77 6.75
N GLY A 296 18.46 -9.82 7.37
CA GLY A 296 17.51 -10.07 8.47
C GLY A 296 17.79 -9.32 9.75
#